data_AF-A0A4R0KDM4-F1
#
_entry.id   AF-A0A4R0KDM4-F1
#
_cell.length_a   1.000
_cell.length_b   1.000
_cell.length_c   1.000
_cell.angle_alpha   90.00
_cell.angle_beta   90.00
_cell.angle_gamma   90.00
#
_symmetry.space_group_name_H-M   'P 1'
#
loop_
_entity.id
_entity.type
_entity.pdbx_description
1 polymer ?
#
loop_
_entity_poly.entity_id
_entity_poly.type
_entity_poly.pdbx_seq_one_letter_code
_entity_poly.pdbx_strand_id
1 'polypeptide(L)'
;MNADLRVLATLADVPDADLTDEHVRWEIYQRVLVQPEARRHLRAVLPTEPVPSLASSVVIELFNHIPPTDRAAWLEVLPASTRPFATQRLADLELLESHQDLEVFDPAPHTPWLQRQLAANSINPTLLTVLATTGTTRRIRALARVRLQDLTKH
;
A
#
# COMPACT_ATOMS: atom_id res chain seq x y z
N MET A 1 4.94 27.55 -4.12
CA MET A 1 5.60 26.26 -4.39
C MET A 1 6.20 25.77 -3.09
N ASN A 2 5.87 24.55 -2.66
CA ASN A 2 6.27 24.02 -1.34
C ASN A 2 7.80 23.80 -1.31
N ALA A 3 8.51 24.46 -0.38
CA ALA A 3 9.96 24.36 -0.26
C ALA A 3 10.40 22.92 0.06
N ASP A 4 9.61 22.19 0.84
CA ASP A 4 9.88 20.79 1.17
C ASP A 4 9.81 19.89 -0.07
N LEU A 5 8.91 20.16 -1.03
CA LEU A 5 8.84 19.38 -2.27
C LEU A 5 10.10 19.53 -3.13
N ARG A 6 10.73 20.72 -3.12
CA ARG A 6 12.04 20.91 -3.77
C ARG A 6 13.14 20.12 -3.07
N VAL A 7 13.13 20.08 -1.74
CA VAL A 7 14.08 19.25 -0.98
C VAL A 7 13.89 17.76 -1.32
N LEU A 8 12.65 17.29 -1.42
CA LEU A 8 12.36 15.92 -1.86
C LEU A 8 12.88 15.66 -3.28
N ALA A 9 12.74 16.61 -4.20
CA ALA A 9 13.28 16.49 -5.56
C ALA A 9 14.82 16.36 -5.56
N THR A 10 15.52 17.13 -4.72
CA THR A 10 16.97 16.98 -4.52
C THR A 10 17.33 15.61 -3.94
N LEU A 11 16.60 15.14 -2.92
CA LEU A 11 16.81 13.80 -2.34
C LEU A 11 16.50 12.66 -3.32
N ALA A 12 15.64 12.92 -4.32
CA ALA A 12 15.31 12.01 -5.41
C ALA A 12 16.28 12.08 -6.60
N ASP A 13 17.34 12.89 -6.51
CA ASP A 13 18.32 13.17 -7.58
C ASP A 13 17.69 13.75 -8.86
N VAL A 14 16.66 14.59 -8.70
CA VAL A 14 15.95 15.28 -9.81
C VAL A 14 15.60 16.73 -9.44
N PRO A 15 16.58 17.57 -9.08
CA PRO A 15 16.34 18.91 -8.54
C PRO A 15 15.60 19.87 -9.50
N ASP A 16 15.73 19.65 -10.82
CA ASP A 16 15.15 20.50 -11.87
C ASP A 16 13.83 19.95 -12.45
N ALA A 17 13.21 18.98 -11.78
CA ALA A 17 11.99 18.34 -12.27
C ALA A 17 10.78 19.28 -12.28
N ASP A 18 9.85 19.06 -13.20
CA ASP A 18 8.58 19.79 -13.23
C ASP A 18 7.65 19.30 -12.11
N LEU A 19 7.67 20.01 -10.98
CA LEU A 19 6.86 19.70 -9.81
C LEU A 19 5.35 19.93 -10.01
N THR A 20 4.92 20.52 -11.14
CA THR A 20 3.50 20.65 -11.46
C THR A 20 2.91 19.36 -12.03
N ASP A 21 3.75 18.49 -12.59
CA ASP A 21 3.35 17.18 -13.10
C ASP A 21 3.15 16.16 -11.96
N GLU A 22 1.96 15.56 -11.91
CA GLU A 22 1.60 14.52 -10.94
C GLU A 22 2.50 13.28 -11.05
N HIS A 23 2.84 12.86 -12.27
CA HIS A 23 3.67 11.69 -12.49
C HIS A 23 5.11 11.91 -12.00
N VAL A 24 5.63 13.12 -12.22
CA VAL A 24 6.93 13.53 -11.69
C VAL A 24 6.93 13.55 -10.16
N ARG A 25 5.89 14.13 -9.53
CA ARG A 25 5.76 14.11 -8.07
C ARG A 25 5.66 12.69 -7.52
N TRP A 26 4.89 11.82 -8.16
CA TRP A 26 4.81 10.41 -7.79
C TRP A 26 6.18 9.73 -7.81
N GLU A 27 6.94 9.90 -8.88
CA GLU A 27 8.27 9.33 -9.02
C GLU A 27 9.23 9.84 -7.93
N ILE A 28 9.20 11.15 -7.64
CA ILE A 28 9.96 11.75 -6.53
C ILE A 28 9.60 11.07 -5.21
N TYR A 29 8.31 10.96 -4.90
CA TYR A 29 7.85 10.34 -3.65
C TYR A 29 8.30 8.89 -3.54
N GLN A 30 8.22 8.09 -4.62
CA GLN A 30 8.68 6.71 -4.60
C GLN A 30 10.18 6.58 -4.29
N ARG A 31 11.02 7.44 -4.88
CA ARG A 31 12.48 7.41 -4.69
C ARG A 31 12.91 7.76 -3.27
N VAL A 32 12.18 8.65 -2.61
CA VAL A 32 12.52 9.15 -1.27
C VAL A 32 11.77 8.44 -0.14
N LEU A 33 10.75 7.64 -0.45
CA LEU A 33 9.86 7.00 0.52
C LEU A 33 10.59 6.21 1.61
N VAL A 34 11.66 5.51 1.22
CA VAL A 34 12.46 4.65 2.11
C VAL A 34 13.58 5.41 2.83
N GLN A 35 13.81 6.67 2.49
CA GLN A 35 14.87 7.49 3.06
C GLN A 35 14.41 8.15 4.36
N PRO A 36 15.02 7.85 5.53
CA PRO A 36 14.63 8.44 6.81
C PRO A 36 14.66 9.98 6.82
N GLU A 37 15.63 10.58 6.14
CA GLU A 37 15.81 12.03 5.99
C GLU A 37 14.64 12.71 5.25
N ALA A 38 13.96 12.01 4.35
CA ALA A 38 12.84 12.54 3.59
C ALA A 38 11.55 12.63 4.42
N ARG A 39 11.45 11.90 5.54
CA ARG A 39 10.20 11.77 6.33
C ARG A 39 9.65 13.10 6.80
N ARG A 40 10.51 14.02 7.26
CA ARG A 40 10.10 15.36 7.69
C ARG A 40 9.46 16.13 6.55
N HIS A 41 10.09 16.08 5.38
CA HIS A 41 9.65 16.79 4.19
C HIS A 41 8.36 16.18 3.61
N LEU A 42 8.25 14.85 3.58
CA LEU A 42 7.01 14.15 3.22
C LEU A 42 5.84 14.57 4.13
N ARG A 43 6.05 14.64 5.45
CA ARG A 43 5.01 15.10 6.40
C ARG A 43 4.56 16.54 6.14
N ALA A 44 5.44 17.40 5.63
CA ALA A 44 5.12 18.78 5.30
C ALA A 44 4.41 18.91 3.93
N VAL A 45 4.74 18.05 2.97
CA VAL A 45 4.20 18.10 1.61
C VAL A 45 2.83 17.46 1.49
N LEU A 46 2.67 16.24 2.02
CA LEU A 46 1.47 15.42 1.80
C LEU A 46 0.14 16.06 2.23
N PRO A 47 0.05 16.86 3.31
CA PRO A 47 -1.19 17.57 3.67
C PRO A 47 -1.60 18.62 2.62
N THR A 48 -0.64 19.11 1.84
CA THR A 48 -0.82 20.17 0.83
C THR A 48 -0.75 19.65 -0.60
N GLU A 49 -0.65 18.34 -0.79
CA GLU A 49 -0.60 17.72 -2.12
C GLU A 49 -1.91 18.02 -2.88
N PRO A 50 -1.84 18.63 -4.07
CA PRO A 50 -3.03 18.98 -4.84
C PRO A 50 -3.85 17.78 -5.31
N VAL A 51 -3.24 16.59 -5.37
CA VAL A 51 -3.90 15.33 -5.76
C VAL A 51 -4.07 14.43 -4.52
N PRO A 52 -5.24 14.41 -3.85
CA PRO A 52 -5.42 13.69 -2.59
C PRO A 52 -5.16 12.18 -2.68
N SER A 53 -5.47 11.56 -3.83
CA SER A 53 -5.17 10.15 -4.09
C SER A 53 -3.68 9.86 -4.13
N LEU A 54 -2.86 10.81 -4.62
CA LEU A 54 -1.41 10.68 -4.64
C LEU A 54 -0.87 10.66 -3.21
N ALA A 55 -1.32 11.57 -2.35
CA ALA A 55 -0.93 11.60 -0.95
C ALA A 55 -1.28 10.28 -0.22
N SER A 56 -2.49 9.76 -0.45
CA SER A 56 -2.90 8.46 0.11
C SER A 56 -2.06 7.30 -0.41
N SER A 57 -1.74 7.27 -1.71
CA SER A 57 -0.87 6.24 -2.28
C SER A 57 0.51 6.25 -1.64
N VAL A 58 1.09 7.43 -1.42
CA VAL A 58 2.39 7.57 -0.74
C VAL A 58 2.33 7.02 0.69
N VAL A 59 1.31 7.40 1.47
CA VAL A 59 1.16 6.91 2.87
C VAL A 59 0.94 5.40 2.91
N ILE A 60 0.13 4.86 2.00
CA ILE A 60 -0.12 3.42 1.90
C ILE A 60 1.17 2.67 1.55
N GLU A 61 1.94 3.16 0.59
CA GLU A 61 3.21 2.55 0.22
C GLU A 61 4.18 2.58 1.40
N LEU A 62 4.24 3.72 2.10
CA LEU A 62 5.12 3.92 3.25
C LEU A 62 4.88 2.91 4.38
N PHE A 63 3.65 2.43 4.58
CA PHE A 63 3.37 1.41 5.60
C PHE A 63 4.21 0.13 5.46
N ASN A 64 4.59 -0.24 4.24
CA ASN A 64 5.44 -1.40 3.97
C ASN A 64 6.91 -1.18 4.37
N HIS A 65 7.30 0.07 4.66
CA HIS A 65 8.69 0.47 4.89
C HIS A 65 8.95 1.07 6.28
N ILE A 66 7.92 1.17 7.12
CA ILE A 66 8.04 1.71 8.47
C ILE A 66 7.53 0.71 9.53
N PRO A 67 8.02 0.80 10.77
CA PRO A 67 7.51 0.00 11.87
C PRO A 67 6.01 0.20 12.08
N PRO A 68 5.26 -0.84 12.49
CA PRO A 68 3.83 -0.73 12.79
C PRO A 68 3.48 0.40 13.76
N THR A 69 4.34 0.64 14.76
CA THR A 69 4.16 1.71 15.77
C THR A 69 4.08 3.11 15.16
N ASP A 70 4.66 3.33 13.98
CA ASP A 70 4.74 4.65 13.36
C ASP A 70 3.59 4.92 12.38
N ARG A 71 2.87 3.87 11.95
CA ARG A 71 1.87 3.94 10.86
C ARG A 71 0.68 4.83 11.20
N ALA A 72 0.19 4.77 12.44
CA ALA A 72 -0.92 5.62 12.90
C ALA A 72 -0.60 7.11 12.77
N ALA A 73 0.63 7.52 13.07
CA ALA A 73 1.06 8.91 12.96
C ALA A 73 1.14 9.42 11.51
N TRP A 74 1.14 8.53 10.51
CA TRP A 74 1.10 8.88 9.10
C TRP A 74 -0.31 8.98 8.54
N LEU A 75 -1.30 8.31 9.15
CA LEU A 75 -2.72 8.53 8.81
C LEU A 75 -3.16 9.96 9.15
N GLU A 76 -2.64 10.53 10.22
CA GLU A 76 -2.95 11.89 10.65
C GLU A 76 -2.42 12.98 9.71
N VAL A 77 -1.45 12.64 8.85
CA VAL A 77 -0.93 13.53 7.80
C VAL A 77 -1.95 13.70 6.67
N LEU A 78 -2.80 12.69 6.44
CA LEU A 78 -3.77 12.72 5.36
C LEU A 78 -4.98 13.59 5.71
N PRO A 79 -5.53 14.31 4.70
CA PRO A 79 -6.85 14.92 4.81
C PRO A 79 -7.91 13.92 5.25
N ALA A 80 -8.89 14.37 6.04
CA ALA A 80 -9.96 13.51 6.54
C ALA A 80 -10.77 12.82 5.43
N SER A 81 -10.85 13.42 4.24
CA SER A 81 -11.54 12.87 3.08
C SER A 81 -10.89 11.61 2.51
N THR A 82 -9.57 11.44 2.66
CA THR A 82 -8.84 10.30 2.11
C THR A 82 -8.33 9.33 3.15
N ARG A 83 -8.36 9.73 4.43
CA ARG A 83 -7.98 8.88 5.56
C ARG A 83 -8.71 7.54 5.62
N PRO A 84 -10.04 7.42 5.36
CA PRO A 84 -10.74 6.14 5.46
C PRO A 84 -10.14 5.02 4.58
N PHE A 85 -9.69 5.37 3.37
CA PHE A 85 -9.06 4.41 2.47
C PHE A 85 -7.71 3.93 2.99
N ALA A 86 -6.88 4.85 3.50
CA ALA A 86 -5.59 4.51 4.09
C ALA A 86 -5.75 3.74 5.41
N THR A 87 -6.74 4.07 6.23
CA THR A 87 -7.09 3.33 7.46
C THR A 87 -7.49 1.89 7.13
N GLN A 88 -8.37 1.69 6.15
CA GLN A 88 -8.74 0.34 5.73
C GLN A 88 -7.52 -0.44 5.21
N ARG A 89 -6.63 0.22 4.47
CA ARG A 89 -5.41 -0.42 3.98
C ARG A 89 -4.42 -0.78 5.08
N LEU A 90 -4.30 0.06 6.12
CA LEU A 90 -3.51 -0.27 7.30
C LEU A 90 -4.06 -1.52 7.97
N ALA A 91 -5.37 -1.60 8.19
CA ALA A 91 -6.01 -2.77 8.77
C ALA A 91 -5.80 -4.03 7.90
N ASP A 92 -5.90 -3.90 6.57
CA ASP A 92 -5.60 -5.00 5.65
C ASP A 92 -4.15 -5.48 5.77
N LEU A 93 -3.19 -4.55 5.95
CA LEU A 93 -1.77 -4.87 6.08
C LEU A 93 -1.46 -5.54 7.41
N GLU A 94 -1.99 -5.03 8.52
CA GLU A 94 -1.85 -5.65 9.84
C GLU A 94 -2.46 -7.07 9.86
N LEU A 95 -3.54 -7.25 9.11
CA LEU A 95 -4.11 -8.57 8.89
C LEU A 95 -3.13 -9.47 8.14
N LEU A 96 -2.59 -9.04 7.00
CA LEU A 96 -1.58 -9.80 6.25
C LEU A 96 -0.37 -10.19 7.10
N GLU A 97 0.13 -9.27 7.92
CA GLU A 97 1.29 -9.49 8.78
C GLU A 97 1.01 -10.49 9.93
N SER A 98 -0.23 -10.54 10.42
CA SER A 98 -0.67 -11.50 11.44
C SER A 98 -1.08 -12.87 10.88
N HIS A 99 -1.35 -12.98 9.57
CA HIS A 99 -1.95 -14.15 8.92
C HIS A 99 -0.98 -15.30 8.58
N GLN A 100 -0.06 -15.63 9.49
CA GLN A 100 0.82 -16.79 9.27
C GLN A 100 0.08 -18.14 9.38
N ASP A 101 -1.02 -18.28 10.14
CA ASP A 101 -1.59 -19.61 10.45
C ASP A 101 -3.13 -19.65 10.67
N LEU A 102 -3.96 -19.09 9.79
CA LEU A 102 -5.42 -19.30 9.91
C LEU A 102 -5.90 -20.49 9.08
N GLU A 103 -6.40 -21.52 9.78
CA GLU A 103 -7.14 -22.64 9.20
C GLU A 103 -8.50 -22.23 8.60
N VAL A 104 -9.07 -21.10 9.05
CA VAL A 104 -10.38 -20.60 8.62
C VAL A 104 -10.28 -19.14 8.19
N PHE A 105 -10.40 -18.89 6.89
CA PHE A 105 -10.48 -17.57 6.30
C PHE A 105 -11.84 -17.39 5.62
N ASP A 106 -12.59 -16.38 6.03
CA ASP A 106 -13.78 -15.93 5.32
C ASP A 106 -13.43 -14.76 4.40
N PRO A 107 -13.48 -14.89 3.07
CA PRO A 107 -13.15 -13.81 2.14
C PRO A 107 -14.15 -12.66 2.12
N ALA A 108 -15.40 -12.88 2.51
CA ALA A 108 -16.47 -11.89 2.39
C ALA A 108 -16.22 -10.55 3.13
N PRO A 109 -15.67 -10.53 4.37
CA PRO A 109 -15.34 -9.27 5.06
C PRO A 109 -14.11 -8.53 4.50
N HIS A 110 -13.35 -9.11 3.56
CA HIS A 110 -12.02 -8.60 3.21
C HIS A 110 -12.00 -7.82 1.89
N THR A 111 -11.14 -6.79 1.83
CA THR A 111 -11.04 -5.94 0.62
C THR A 111 -10.49 -6.73 -0.58
N PRO A 112 -10.82 -6.33 -1.81
CA PRO A 112 -10.23 -6.94 -3.00
C PRO A 112 -8.70 -6.88 -3.05
N TRP A 113 -8.09 -5.88 -2.41
CA TRP A 113 -6.64 -5.79 -2.33
C TRP A 113 -6.07 -6.86 -1.39
N LEU A 114 -6.63 -7.00 -0.20
CA LEU A 114 -6.23 -8.02 0.78
C LEU A 114 -6.36 -9.42 0.19
N GLN A 115 -7.52 -9.72 -0.42
CA GLN A 115 -7.72 -11.00 -1.09
C GLN A 115 -6.72 -11.26 -2.23
N ARG A 116 -6.32 -10.22 -2.97
CA ARG A 116 -5.27 -10.34 -4.01
C ARG A 116 -3.91 -10.64 -3.40
N GLN A 117 -3.54 -9.99 -2.30
CA GLN A 117 -2.28 -10.24 -1.60
C GLN A 117 -2.23 -11.66 -1.03
N LEU A 118 -3.32 -12.11 -0.40
CA LEU A 118 -3.44 -13.48 0.10
C LEU A 118 -3.38 -14.50 -1.04
N ALA A 119 -4.09 -14.26 -2.14
CA ALA A 119 -4.04 -15.13 -3.32
C ALA A 119 -2.64 -15.23 -3.92
N ALA A 120 -1.86 -14.14 -3.94
CA ALA A 120 -0.52 -14.12 -4.50
C ALA A 120 0.51 -14.84 -3.61
N ASN A 121 0.47 -14.60 -2.30
CA ASN A 121 1.58 -14.93 -1.41
C ASN A 121 1.30 -16.13 -0.49
N SER A 122 0.05 -16.60 -0.38
CA SER A 122 -0.26 -17.72 0.52
C SER A 122 0.32 -19.05 0.03
N ILE A 123 0.75 -19.86 1.00
CA ILE A 123 1.13 -21.26 0.84
C ILE A 123 0.05 -22.22 1.37
N ASN A 124 -1.06 -21.72 1.91
CA ASN A 124 -2.14 -22.51 2.48
C ASN A 124 -3.13 -22.93 1.37
N PRO A 125 -3.22 -24.22 1.00
CA PRO A 125 -4.10 -24.68 -0.07
C PRO A 125 -5.59 -24.47 0.24
N THR A 126 -5.99 -24.54 1.50
CA THR A 126 -7.37 -24.32 1.96
C THR A 126 -7.78 -22.87 1.69
N LEU A 127 -6.93 -21.91 2.07
CA LEU A 127 -7.16 -20.49 1.79
C LEU A 127 -7.30 -20.22 0.29
N LEU A 128 -6.40 -20.77 -0.52
CA LEU A 128 -6.42 -20.60 -1.97
C LEU A 128 -7.66 -21.23 -2.60
N THR A 129 -8.14 -22.37 -2.08
CA THR A 129 -9.39 -23.01 -2.53
C THR A 129 -10.60 -22.13 -2.26
N VAL A 130 -10.67 -21.52 -1.07
CA VAL A 130 -11.72 -20.57 -0.71
C VAL A 130 -11.67 -19.35 -1.64
N LEU A 131 -10.51 -18.70 -1.79
CA LEU A 131 -10.34 -17.54 -2.68
C LEU A 131 -10.63 -17.85 -4.15
N ALA A 132 -10.31 -19.06 -4.63
CA ALA A 132 -10.63 -19.51 -5.99
C ALA A 132 -12.14 -19.62 -6.26
N THR A 133 -12.94 -19.82 -5.21
CA THR A 133 -14.38 -20.03 -5.28
C THR A 133 -15.15 -18.73 -5.03
N THR A 134 -14.84 -18.04 -3.94
CA THR A 134 -15.63 -16.92 -3.40
C THR A 134 -14.92 -15.57 -3.47
N GLY A 135 -13.68 -15.51 -3.97
CA GLY A 135 -12.96 -14.24 -4.14
C GLY A 135 -13.79 -13.21 -4.91
N THR A 136 -13.76 -11.95 -4.46
CA THR A 136 -14.70 -10.89 -4.89
C THR A 136 -14.62 -10.59 -6.39
N THR A 137 -13.45 -10.75 -7.00
CA THR A 137 -13.26 -10.50 -8.44
C THR A 137 -12.84 -11.76 -9.19
N ARG A 138 -13.17 -11.82 -10.49
CA ARG A 138 -12.72 -12.90 -11.39
C ARG A 138 -11.19 -13.02 -11.39
N ARG A 139 -10.47 -11.89 -11.31
CA ARG A 139 -9.00 -11.86 -11.29
C ARG A 139 -8.43 -12.53 -10.05
N ILE A 140 -9.01 -12.25 -8.88
CA ILE A 140 -8.62 -12.90 -7.61
C ILE A 140 -8.85 -14.40 -7.68
N ARG A 141 -10.06 -14.82 -8.11
CA ARG A 141 -10.39 -16.24 -8.26
C ARG A 141 -9.43 -16.97 -9.20
N ALA A 142 -9.07 -16.33 -10.33
CA ALA A 142 -8.13 -16.90 -11.29
C ALA A 142 -6.71 -17.02 -10.70
N LEU A 143 -6.21 -15.97 -10.04
CA LEU A 143 -4.89 -15.97 -9.41
C LEU A 143 -4.77 -17.08 -8.36
N ALA A 144 -5.78 -17.23 -7.50
CA ALA A 144 -5.79 -18.27 -6.48
C ALA A 144 -5.75 -19.70 -7.06
N ARG A 145 -6.46 -19.96 -8.18
CA ARG A 145 -6.39 -21.26 -8.88
C ARG A 145 -5.01 -21.57 -9.41
N VAL A 146 -4.36 -20.59 -10.05
CA VAL A 146 -3.00 -20.76 -10.57
C VAL A 146 -2.04 -21.10 -9.44
N ARG A 147 -2.09 -20.34 -8.34
CA ARG A 147 -1.22 -20.58 -7.18
C ARG A 147 -1.49 -21.94 -6.52
N LEU A 148 -2.74 -22.36 -6.41
CA LEU A 148 -3.11 -23.68 -5.89
C LEU A 148 -2.53 -24.80 -6.76
N GLN A 149 -2.64 -24.67 -8.09
CA GLN A 149 -2.07 -25.65 -9.03
C GLN A 149 -0.55 -25.75 -8.89
N ASP A 150 0.14 -24.61 -8.74
CA ASP A 150 1.60 -24.59 -8.58
C ASP A 150 2.05 -25.28 -7.29
N LEU A 151 1.29 -25.14 -6.19
CA LEU A 151 1.59 -25.84 -4.93
C LEU A 151 1.38 -27.35 -5.00
N THR A 152 0.44 -27.82 -5.81
CA THR A 152 0.15 -29.27 -5.96
C THR A 152 1.07 -30.02 -6.92
N LYS A 153 1.92 -29.31 -7.68
CA LYS A 153 2.83 -29.91 -8.67
C LYS A 153 4.19 -30.32 -8.09
N HIS A 154 4.41 -30.08 -6.80
CA HIS A 154 5.61 -30.45 -6.05
C HIS A 154 5.23 -31.40 -4.91
#